data_AF-A3WCB0-F1
#
_entry.id   AF-A3WCB0-F1
#
_cell.length_a   1.000
_cell.length_b   1.000
_cell.length_c   1.000
_cell.angle_alpha   90.00
_cell.angle_beta   90.00
_cell.angle_gamma   90.00
#
_symmetry.space_group_name_H-M   'P 1'
#
loop_
_entity.id
_entity.type
_entity.pdbx_description
1 polymer ?
#
loop_
_entity_poly.entity_id
_entity_poly.type
_entity_poly.pdbx_seq_one_letter_code
_entity_poly.pdbx_strand_id
1 'polypeptide(L)'
;MADKGKYPNPREEDIYAGDRRVSRPDSALPDWHIPDAKYRPIPIAWFAAAFLIQLLLLTMVFVVLAGQSGWITIAVSSLITGALGMWTWERGMKDAGTGWKVATILVLVGQLAFVCLGASTRL
;
A
#
# COMPACT_ATOMS: atom_id res chain seq x y z
N MET A 1 49.08 -6.76 30.07
CA MET A 1 49.56 -7.53 28.90
C MET A 1 48.62 -7.22 27.76
N ALA A 2 49.05 -6.37 26.82
CA ALA A 2 48.24 -5.96 25.68
C ALA A 2 48.35 -7.03 24.60
N ASP A 3 47.30 -7.80 24.40
CA ASP A 3 47.22 -8.73 23.27
C ASP A 3 46.96 -7.91 22.00
N LYS A 4 47.98 -7.83 21.15
CA LYS A 4 47.93 -7.16 19.84
C LYS A 4 47.25 -8.09 18.85
N GLY A 5 45.94 -8.25 19.01
CA GLY A 5 45.08 -8.84 17.99
C GLY A 5 44.88 -7.82 16.87
N LYS A 6 45.16 -8.21 15.63
CA LYS A 6 45.10 -7.39 14.40
C LYS A 6 43.70 -6.86 14.05
N TYR A 7 42.71 -6.99 14.94
CA TYR A 7 41.30 -6.72 14.71
C TYR A 7 40.65 -6.04 15.94
N PRO A 8 39.77 -5.05 15.74
CA PRO A 8 39.06 -4.36 16.82
C PRO A 8 38.13 -5.31 17.60
N ASN A 9 37.92 -5.01 18.89
CA ASN A 9 37.07 -5.81 19.78
C ASN A 9 35.57 -5.54 19.49
N PRO A 10 34.78 -6.52 19.00
CA PRO A 10 33.38 -6.31 18.64
C PRO A 10 32.46 -5.94 19.81
N ARG A 11 32.91 -6.14 21.06
CA ARG A 11 32.13 -5.85 22.28
C ARG A 11 32.28 -4.43 22.78
N GLU A 12 33.27 -3.69 22.29
CA GLU A 12 33.63 -2.36 22.81
C GLU A 12 33.57 -1.31 21.70
N GLU A 13 33.77 -1.70 20.44
CA GLU A 13 33.87 -0.79 19.31
C GLU A 13 32.98 -1.24 18.15
N ASP A 14 32.54 -0.26 17.36
CA ASP A 14 31.83 -0.52 16.11
C ASP A 14 32.81 -1.08 15.08
N ILE A 15 32.47 -2.21 14.47
CA ILE A 15 33.27 -2.78 13.37
C ILE A 15 32.63 -2.36 12.05
N TYR A 16 33.44 -1.88 11.11
CA TYR A 16 33.02 -1.45 9.79
C TYR A 16 33.67 -2.31 8.69
N ALA A 17 32.94 -2.52 7.58
CA ALA A 17 33.45 -3.07 6.33
C ALA A 17 33.12 -2.10 5.19
N GLY A 18 34.11 -1.29 4.80
CA GLY A 18 33.87 -0.13 3.92
C GLY A 18 33.00 0.90 4.63
N ASP A 19 31.94 1.37 3.96
CA ASP A 19 30.98 2.32 4.54
C ASP A 19 29.89 1.65 5.41
N ARG A 20 29.88 0.31 5.50
CA ARG A 20 28.84 -0.44 6.21
C ARG A 20 29.28 -0.77 7.63
N ARG A 21 28.45 -0.43 8.62
CA ARG A 21 28.61 -0.90 10.00
C ARG A 21 28.19 -2.39 10.08
N VAL A 22 29.01 -3.21 10.72
CA VAL A 22 28.92 -4.69 10.73
C VAL A 22 28.53 -5.19 12.11
N SER A 23 29.10 -4.58 13.15
CA SER A 23 28.72 -4.85 14.53
C SER A 23 28.59 -3.54 15.29
N ARG A 24 27.61 -3.52 16.19
CA ARG A 24 27.41 -2.45 17.16
C ARG A 24 27.46 -3.06 18.56
N PRO A 25 28.20 -2.51 19.53
CA PRO A 25 28.30 -3.08 20.87
C PRO A 25 26.95 -3.28 21.59
N ASP A 26 25.95 -2.48 21.23
CA ASP A 26 24.58 -2.51 21.76
C ASP A 26 23.59 -3.35 20.93
N SER A 27 24.02 -3.93 19.80
CA SER A 27 23.20 -4.84 18.99
C SER A 27 23.76 -6.27 19.07
N ALA A 28 23.01 -7.17 19.71
CA ALA A 28 23.35 -8.60 19.75
C ALA A 28 23.32 -9.27 18.37
N LEU A 29 22.73 -8.60 17.39
CA LEU A 29 22.53 -9.10 16.04
C LEU A 29 23.22 -8.15 15.04
N PRO A 30 24.05 -8.68 14.12
CA PRO A 30 24.60 -7.89 13.04
C PRO A 30 23.53 -7.19 12.20
N ASP A 31 23.89 -6.09 11.53
CA ASP A 31 22.97 -5.26 10.76
C ASP A 31 22.26 -6.01 9.60
N TRP A 32 22.72 -7.20 9.20
CA TRP A 32 22.04 -8.07 8.23
C TRP A 32 20.92 -8.95 8.82
N HIS A 33 20.85 -9.08 10.14
CA HIS A 33 19.76 -9.74 10.85
C HIS A 33 18.61 -8.78 11.17
N ILE A 34 18.86 -7.47 11.11
CA ILE A 34 17.79 -6.49 10.98
C ILE A 34 17.44 -6.53 9.49
N PRO A 35 16.35 -7.20 9.08
CA PRO A 35 15.92 -7.06 7.70
C PRO A 35 15.77 -5.57 7.47
N ASP A 36 16.53 -5.02 6.52
CA ASP A 36 16.29 -3.69 5.98
C ASP A 36 14.82 -3.70 5.57
N ALA A 37 13.96 -3.23 6.48
CA ALA A 37 12.53 -3.22 6.31
C ALA A 37 12.17 -2.04 5.40
N LYS A 38 12.90 -1.90 4.30
CA LYS A 38 12.48 -1.09 3.17
C LYS A 38 11.28 -1.81 2.59
N TYR A 39 10.10 -1.38 3.02
CA TYR A 39 8.81 -1.90 2.57
C TYR A 39 8.85 -2.07 1.05
N ARG A 40 8.78 -3.31 0.59
CA ARG A 40 8.57 -3.60 -0.82
C ARG A 40 7.08 -3.45 -1.06
N PRO A 41 6.63 -2.59 -2.00
CA PRO A 41 5.21 -2.50 -2.32
C PRO A 41 4.72 -3.89 -2.74
N ILE A 42 3.83 -4.47 -1.94
CA ILE A 42 3.20 -5.76 -2.24
C ILE A 42 1.91 -5.46 -3.01
N PRO A 43 1.81 -5.77 -4.32
CA PRO A 43 0.65 -5.39 -5.12
C PRO A 43 -0.67 -5.91 -4.54
N ILE A 44 -0.71 -7.14 -4.03
CA ILE A 44 -1.93 -7.70 -3.44
C ILE A 44 -2.45 -6.89 -2.26
N ALA A 45 -1.58 -6.29 -1.44
CA ALA A 45 -1.99 -5.47 -0.30
C ALA A 45 -2.66 -4.18 -0.76
N TRP A 46 -2.10 -3.51 -1.77
CA TRP A 46 -2.69 -2.31 -2.35
C TRP A 46 -3.99 -2.58 -3.11
N PHE A 47 -4.04 -3.71 -3.84
CA PHE A 47 -5.28 -4.18 -4.48
C PHE A 47 -6.38 -4.41 -3.44
N ALA A 48 -6.08 -5.18 -2.38
CA ALA A 48 -7.05 -5.50 -1.34
C ALA A 48 -7.52 -4.25 -0.58
N ALA A 49 -6.60 -3.33 -0.26
CA ALA A 49 -6.92 -2.06 0.36
C ALA A 49 -7.88 -1.24 -0.52
N ALA A 50 -7.58 -1.10 -1.82
CA ALA A 50 -8.43 -0.37 -2.74
C ALA A 50 -9.82 -1.01 -2.87
N PHE A 51 -9.89 -2.33 -3.01
CA PHE A 51 -11.16 -3.08 -3.06
C PHE A 51 -12.03 -2.85 -1.82
N LEU A 52 -11.44 -2.99 -0.62
CA LEU A 52 -12.18 -2.90 0.65
C LEU A 52 -12.59 -1.45 0.95
N ILE A 53 -11.70 -0.49 0.74
CA ILE A 53 -11.98 0.92 0.96
C ILE A 53 -13.07 1.38 0.00
N GLN A 54 -12.96 1.05 -1.29
CA GLN A 54 -13.98 1.43 -2.27
C GLN A 54 -15.33 0.79 -1.95
N LEU A 55 -15.36 -0.50 -1.63
CA LEU A 55 -16.58 -1.19 -1.24
C LEU A 55 -17.30 -0.44 -0.12
N LEU A 56 -16.58 -0.15 0.96
CA LEU A 56 -17.13 0.53 2.13
C LEU A 56 -17.61 1.95 1.80
N LEU A 57 -16.79 2.74 1.10
CA LEU A 57 -17.14 4.13 0.75
C LEU A 57 -18.34 4.18 -0.20
N LEU A 58 -18.36 3.33 -1.22
CA LEU A 58 -19.46 3.30 -2.19
C LEU A 58 -20.76 2.80 -1.57
N THR A 59 -20.71 1.79 -0.70
CA THR A 59 -21.89 1.36 0.06
C THR A 59 -22.41 2.49 0.96
N MET A 60 -21.53 3.19 1.68
CA MET A 60 -21.92 4.31 2.52
C MET A 60 -22.58 5.43 1.70
N VAL A 61 -21.96 5.84 0.59
CA VAL A 61 -22.49 6.87 -0.31
C VAL A 61 -23.85 6.48 -0.86
N PHE A 62 -23.99 5.23 -1.32
CA PHE A 62 -25.25 4.74 -1.88
C PHE A 62 -26.39 4.78 -0.86
N VAL A 63 -26.14 4.37 0.38
CA VAL A 63 -27.13 4.39 1.46
C VAL A 63 -27.47 5.81 1.89
N VAL A 64 -26.46 6.66 2.11
CA VAL A 64 -26.68 8.05 2.54
C VAL A 64 -27.45 8.85 1.47
N LEU A 65 -27.19 8.60 0.19
CA LEU A 65 -27.84 9.27 -0.92
C LEU A 65 -29.06 8.50 -1.47
N ALA A 66 -29.60 7.53 -0.74
CA ALA A 66 -30.73 6.69 -1.19
C ALA A 66 -32.00 7.50 -1.55
N GLY A 67 -32.24 8.63 -0.88
CA GLY A 67 -33.37 9.52 -1.16
C GLY A 67 -33.09 10.61 -2.21
N GLN A 68 -31.87 10.69 -2.73
CA GLN A 68 -31.46 11.72 -3.70
C GLN A 68 -31.52 11.19 -5.14
N SER A 69 -31.37 12.10 -6.11
CA SER A 69 -31.26 11.74 -7.54
C SER A 69 -30.11 10.76 -7.78
N GLY A 70 -30.36 9.78 -8.66
CA GLY A 70 -29.36 8.82 -9.11
C GLY A 70 -28.12 9.48 -9.70
N TRP A 71 -28.28 10.61 -10.40
CA TRP A 71 -27.17 11.37 -10.98
C TRP A 71 -26.18 11.87 -9.93
N ILE A 72 -26.67 12.34 -8.77
CA ILE A 72 -25.81 12.80 -7.67
C ILE A 72 -25.01 11.62 -7.11
N THR A 73 -25.67 10.47 -6.91
CA THR A 73 -25.03 9.26 -6.41
C THR A 73 -23.92 8.79 -7.36
N ILE A 74 -24.18 8.78 -8.67
CA ILE A 74 -23.20 8.38 -9.70
C ILE A 74 -22.02 9.35 -9.74
N ALA A 75 -22.28 10.66 -9.72
CA ALA A 75 -21.23 11.68 -9.77
C ALA A 75 -20.27 11.56 -8.57
N VAL A 76 -20.81 11.50 -7.35
CA VAL A 76 -20.00 11.38 -6.13
C VAL A 76 -19.22 10.07 -6.09
N SER A 77 -19.86 8.96 -6.46
CA SER A 77 -19.22 7.63 -6.50
C SER A 77 -18.09 7.56 -7.53
N SER A 78 -18.27 8.21 -8.68
CA SER A 78 -17.25 8.29 -9.72
C SER A 78 -16.04 9.10 -9.26
N LEU A 79 -16.26 10.22 -8.57
CA LEU A 79 -15.19 11.04 -7.98
C LEU A 79 -14.39 10.25 -6.93
N ILE A 80 -15.07 9.55 -6.03
CA ILE A 80 -14.41 8.71 -5.01
C ILE A 80 -13.58 7.60 -5.68
N THR A 81 -14.16 6.91 -6.66
CA THR A 81 -13.47 5.85 -7.41
C THR A 81 -12.23 6.39 -8.11
N GLY A 82 -12.33 7.55 -8.76
CA GLY A 82 -11.19 8.20 -9.41
C GLY A 82 -10.08 8.60 -8.44
N ALA A 83 -10.43 9.25 -7.32
CA ALA A 83 -9.48 9.66 -6.30
C ALA A 83 -8.74 8.46 -5.68
N LEU A 84 -9.48 7.41 -5.33
CA LEU A 84 -8.92 6.19 -4.76
C LEU A 84 -8.07 5.43 -5.79
N GLY A 85 -8.50 5.42 -7.06
CA GLY A 85 -7.75 4.84 -8.17
C GLY A 85 -6.39 5.51 -8.33
N MET A 86 -6.33 6.85 -8.35
CA MET A 86 -5.08 7.60 -8.42
C MET A 86 -4.15 7.28 -7.24
N TRP A 87 -4.69 7.32 -6.01
CA TRP A 87 -3.92 7.02 -4.80
C TRP A 87 -3.34 5.60 -4.81
N THR A 88 -4.15 4.61 -5.17
CA THR A 88 -3.72 3.21 -5.28
C THR A 88 -2.66 3.04 -6.37
N TRP A 89 -2.80 3.79 -7.46
CA TRP A 89 -1.88 3.71 -8.59
C TRP A 89 -0.48 4.20 -8.22
N GLU A 90 -0.39 5.37 -7.60
CA GLU A 90 0.88 5.98 -7.17
C GLU A 90 1.60 5.15 -6.10
N ARG A 91 0.83 4.54 -5.19
CA ARG A 91 1.40 3.83 -4.04
C ARG A 91 1.81 2.39 -4.32
N GLY A 92 1.10 1.70 -5.21
CA GLY A 92 1.20 0.25 -5.29
C GLY A 92 1.13 -0.37 -6.68
N MET A 93 0.46 0.27 -7.64
CA MET A 93 0.21 -0.36 -8.94
C MET A 93 1.15 0.10 -10.05
N LYS A 94 1.75 1.30 -9.96
CA LYS A 94 2.63 1.83 -11.02
C LYS A 94 3.74 0.84 -11.43
N ASP A 95 4.38 0.22 -10.45
CA ASP A 95 5.48 -0.72 -10.64
C ASP A 95 5.06 -2.20 -10.56
N ALA A 96 3.76 -2.47 -10.40
CA ALA A 96 3.23 -3.83 -10.34
C ALA A 96 3.19 -4.49 -11.72
N GLY A 97 3.18 -5.83 -11.73
CA GLY A 97 2.96 -6.61 -12.96
C GLY A 97 1.60 -6.33 -13.60
N THR A 98 1.50 -6.50 -14.92
CA THR A 98 0.31 -6.17 -15.71
C THR A 98 -0.97 -6.82 -15.19
N GLY A 99 -0.90 -8.06 -14.69
CA GLY A 99 -2.05 -8.75 -14.11
C GLY A 99 -2.67 -8.00 -12.93
N TRP A 100 -1.85 -7.46 -12.01
CA TRP A 100 -2.32 -6.69 -10.86
C TRP A 100 -2.93 -5.35 -11.26
N LYS A 101 -2.33 -4.68 -12.25
CA LYS A 101 -2.87 -3.45 -12.83
C LYS A 101 -4.27 -3.66 -13.41
N VAL A 102 -4.42 -4.69 -14.24
CA VAL A 102 -5.70 -5.04 -14.87
C VAL A 102 -6.73 -5.45 -13.82
N ALA A 103 -6.37 -6.33 -12.88
CA ALA A 103 -7.27 -6.76 -11.82
C ALA A 103 -7.78 -5.58 -10.98
N THR A 104 -6.88 -4.65 -10.63
CA THR A 104 -7.26 -3.44 -9.88
C THR A 104 -8.26 -2.61 -10.67
N ILE A 105 -7.96 -2.27 -11.93
CA ILE A 105 -8.88 -1.49 -12.77
C ILE A 105 -10.26 -2.15 -12.87
N LEU A 106 -10.29 -3.46 -13.13
CA LEU A 106 -11.54 -4.21 -13.27
C LEU A 106 -12.36 -4.19 -11.98
N VAL A 107 -11.73 -4.31 -10.82
CA VAL A 107 -12.42 -4.22 -9.53
C VAL A 107 -12.99 -2.82 -9.29
N LEU A 108 -12.19 -1.77 -9.47
CA LEU A 108 -12.65 -0.39 -9.21
C LEU A 108 -13.82 -0.03 -10.15
N VAL A 109 -13.70 -0.36 -11.44
CA VAL A 109 -14.75 -0.12 -12.43
C VAL A 109 -15.97 -1.00 -12.15
N GLY A 110 -15.76 -2.28 -11.81
CA GLY A 110 -16.84 -3.21 -11.53
C GLY A 110 -17.70 -2.77 -10.35
N GLN A 111 -17.09 -2.35 -9.24
CA GLN A 111 -17.82 -1.83 -8.09
C GLN A 111 -18.56 -0.53 -8.41
N LEU A 112 -17.95 0.38 -9.17
CA LEU A 112 -18.63 1.59 -9.64
C LEU A 112 -19.82 1.25 -10.54
N ALA A 113 -19.68 0.28 -11.45
CA ALA A 113 -20.76 -0.17 -12.31
C ALA A 113 -21.95 -0.70 -11.51
N PHE A 114 -21.73 -1.44 -10.42
CA PHE A 114 -22.81 -1.87 -9.52
C PHE A 114 -23.56 -0.69 -8.90
N VAL A 115 -22.85 0.36 -8.48
CA VAL A 115 -23.48 1.58 -7.98
C VAL A 115 -24.29 2.27 -9.07
N CYS A 116 -23.74 2.39 -10.29
CA CYS A 116 -24.45 2.99 -11.41
C CYS A 116 -25.74 2.23 -11.74
N LEU A 117 -25.70 0.90 -11.76
CA LEU A 117 -26.88 0.05 -11.95
C LEU A 117 -27.92 0.28 -10.84
N GLY A 118 -27.52 0.27 -9.57
CA GLY A 118 -28.46 0.53 -8.46
C GLY A 118 -29.05 1.95 -8.50
N ALA A 119 -28.23 2.96 -8.81
CA ALA A 119 -28.65 4.36 -8.89
C ALA A 119 -29.53 4.65 -10.12
N SER A 120 -29.42 3.85 -11.19
CA SER A 120 -30.20 4.00 -12.42
C SER A 120 -31.72 3.99 -12.22
N THR A 121 -32.17 3.34 -11.14
CA THR A 121 -33.59 3.26 -10.74
C THR A 121 -34.19 4.60 -10.31
N ARG A 122 -33.33 5.62 -10.09
CA ARG A 122 -33.68 6.95 -9.54
C ARG A 122 -33.17 8.10 -10.42
N LEU A 123 -32.91 7.83 -11.70
CA LEU A 123 -32.48 8.84 -12.68
C LEU A 123 -33.60 9.79 -13.07
#